data_AF-A0A1W9PBE4-F1
#
_entry.id   AF-A0A1W9PBE4-F1
#
_cell.length_a   1.000
_cell.length_b   1.000
_cell.length_c   1.000
_cell.angle_alpha   90.00
_cell.angle_beta   90.00
_cell.angle_gamma   90.00
#
_symmetry.space_group_name_H-M   'P 1'
#
loop_
_entity.id
_entity.type
_entity.pdbx_description
1 polymer ?
#
loop_
_entity_poly.entity_id
_entity_poly.type
_entity_poly.pdbx_seq_one_letter_code
_entity_poly.pdbx_strand_id
1 'polypeptide(L)'
;MARTKRNKFILLILVVIWGTFACSSYNYVKLRMEFPIQTVLSLEEYSEIKIVHFVVKGQPKGMNLDKELRDYWQFELSKATDQKIALEDISIPEEAIIKDKDFWKSQAPQSKALFFTGLAEYKEEVRKALLRREKRQFEDPFQSSPQLAERKFFSLVLDLYLIDSETGEIVNHRQFKENHLSQNKNQTAYFAFFNLIQKVKQKFFRQLFGGERIQERYLIR
;
A
#
# COMPACT_ATOMS: atom_id res chain seq x y z
N MET A 1 35.29 55.54 39.84
CA MET A 1 34.63 54.21 39.88
C MET A 1 33.23 54.14 39.23
N ALA A 2 32.76 55.17 38.50
CA ALA A 2 31.38 55.21 37.94
C ALA A 2 31.25 54.77 36.46
N ARG A 3 32.33 54.84 35.67
CA ARG A 3 32.28 54.58 34.21
C ARG A 3 32.10 53.10 33.84
N THR A 4 32.65 52.18 34.64
CA THR A 4 32.59 50.73 34.42
C THR A 4 31.22 50.11 34.74
N LYS A 5 30.45 50.68 35.67
CA LYS A 5 29.07 50.22 35.95
C LYS A 5 28.09 50.57 34.81
N ARG A 6 28.28 51.71 34.15
CA ARG A 6 27.44 52.15 33.02
C ARG A 6 27.58 51.25 31.79
N ASN A 7 28.80 50.83 31.46
CA ASN A 7 29.03 49.92 30.33
C ASN A 7 28.49 48.50 30.58
N LYS A 8 28.53 48.01 31.82
CA LYS A 8 27.93 46.71 32.18
C LYS A 8 26.40 46.72 32.06
N PHE A 9 25.75 47.84 32.40
CA PHE A 9 24.31 48.01 32.23
C PHE A 9 23.90 48.06 30.75
N ILE A 10 24.67 48.75 29.91
CA ILE A 10 24.43 48.80 28.46
C ILE A 10 24.57 47.41 27.83
N LEU A 11 25.59 46.65 28.22
CA LEU A 11 25.79 45.26 27.78
C LEU A 11 24.63 44.35 28.20
N LEU A 12 24.12 44.52 29.42
CA LEU A 12 23.01 43.73 29.94
C LEU A 12 21.70 44.05 29.20
N ILE A 13 21.46 45.32 28.87
CA ILE A 13 20.32 45.75 28.04
C ILE A 13 20.45 45.16 26.61
N LEU A 14 21.64 45.16 26.03
CA LEU A 14 21.88 44.58 24.69
C LEU A 14 21.63 43.07 24.66
N VAL A 15 22.04 42.35 25.70
CA VAL A 15 21.79 40.90 25.85
C VAL A 15 20.29 40.62 26.03
N VAL A 16 19.57 41.43 26.80
CA VAL A 16 18.12 41.29 26.97
C VAL A 16 17.38 41.56 25.67
N ILE A 17 17.76 42.61 24.92
CA ILE A 17 17.16 42.91 23.61
C ILE A 17 17.42 41.75 22.63
N TRP A 18 18.65 41.24 22.56
CA TRP A 18 18.98 40.12 21.67
C TRP A 18 18.27 38.81 22.07
N GLY A 19 18.07 38.56 23.36
CA GLY A 19 17.31 37.42 23.85
C GLY A 19 15.82 37.45 23.45
N THR A 20 15.22 38.63 23.33
CA THR A 20 13.80 38.77 22.95
C THR A 20 13.51 38.57 21.46
N PHE A 21 14.50 38.77 20.57
CA PHE A 21 14.33 38.55 19.13
C PHE A 21 14.56 37.09 18.69
N ALA A 22 15.19 36.26 19.53
CA ALA A 22 15.46 34.86 19.20
C ALA A 22 14.25 33.91 19.36
N CYS A 23 13.10 34.43 19.85
CA CYS A 23 11.88 33.66 20.10
C CYS A 23 10.74 34.03 19.13
N SER A 24 11.01 34.25 17.84
CA SER A 24 9.93 34.26 16.85
C SER A 24 9.49 32.83 16.58
N SER A 25 8.37 32.41 17.16
CA SER A 25 7.70 31.17 16.75
C SER A 25 7.31 31.28 15.29
N TYR A 26 7.83 30.39 14.44
CA TYR A 26 7.34 30.27 13.06
C TYR A 26 5.85 29.92 13.10
N ASN A 27 5.01 30.87 12.69
CA ASN A 27 3.58 30.64 12.54
C ASN A 27 3.37 29.80 11.29
N TYR A 28 3.16 28.49 11.47
CA TYR A 28 2.78 27.61 10.38
C TYR A 28 1.27 27.65 10.18
N VAL A 29 0.82 27.83 8.94
CA VAL A 29 -0.58 27.63 8.58
C VAL A 29 -0.71 26.23 8.00
N LYS A 30 -1.50 25.38 8.68
CA LYS A 30 -1.85 24.05 8.19
C LYS A 30 -2.94 24.19 7.13
N LEU A 31 -2.59 23.97 5.86
CA LEU A 31 -3.53 23.93 4.75
C LEU A 31 -3.90 22.49 4.43
N ARG A 32 -5.19 22.22 4.34
CA ARG A 32 -5.75 20.99 3.78
C ARG A 32 -6.20 21.29 2.36
N MET A 33 -5.55 20.69 1.37
CA MET A 33 -5.89 20.89 -0.05
C MET A 33 -6.28 19.56 -0.67
N GLU A 34 -7.30 19.59 -1.52
CA GLU A 34 -7.77 18.45 -2.30
C GLU A 34 -7.29 18.62 -3.75
N PHE A 35 -6.46 17.68 -4.21
CA PHE A 35 -5.98 17.66 -5.59
C PHE A 35 -6.68 16.54 -6.37
N PRO A 36 -7.25 16.83 -7.55
CA PRO A 36 -7.76 15.79 -8.43
C PRO A 36 -6.60 14.97 -9.00
N ILE A 37 -6.72 13.65 -8.95
CA ILE A 37 -5.80 12.74 -9.64
C ILE A 37 -6.40 12.42 -11.01
N GLN A 38 -5.67 12.74 -12.07
CA GLN A 38 -6.03 12.35 -13.43
C GLN A 38 -5.88 10.83 -13.58
N THR A 39 -6.83 10.21 -14.28
CA THR A 39 -6.81 8.78 -14.60
C THR A 39 -5.67 8.48 -15.57
N VAL A 40 -5.00 7.35 -15.38
CA VAL A 40 -3.89 6.92 -16.25
C VAL A 40 -4.40 6.28 -17.55
N LEU A 41 -5.64 5.80 -17.54
CA LEU A 41 -6.25 5.05 -18.64
C LEU A 41 -7.72 5.46 -18.79
N SER A 42 -8.16 5.70 -20.02
CA SER A 42 -9.59 5.81 -20.32
C SER A 42 -10.15 4.41 -20.50
N LEU A 43 -10.81 3.89 -19.45
CA LEU A 43 -11.37 2.55 -19.51
C LEU A 43 -12.44 2.45 -20.59
N GLU A 44 -13.24 3.50 -20.80
CA GLU A 44 -14.35 3.58 -21.77
C GLU A 44 -13.99 3.21 -23.22
N GLU A 45 -12.71 3.27 -23.58
CA GLU A 45 -12.23 2.86 -24.91
C GLU A 45 -12.25 1.35 -25.15
N TYR A 46 -12.43 0.55 -24.10
CA TYR A 46 -12.46 -0.90 -24.13
C TYR A 46 -13.91 -1.41 -24.03
N SER A 47 -14.25 -2.46 -24.77
CA SER A 47 -15.60 -3.04 -24.72
C SER A 47 -15.85 -3.84 -23.44
N GLU A 48 -14.80 -4.48 -22.91
CA GLU A 48 -14.86 -5.28 -21.69
C GLU A 48 -13.47 -5.43 -21.04
N ILE A 49 -13.46 -5.74 -19.75
CA ILE A 49 -12.25 -6.12 -19.00
C ILE A 49 -12.28 -7.63 -18.77
N LYS A 50 -11.26 -8.32 -19.23
CA LYS A 50 -11.09 -9.77 -19.11
C LYS A 50 -10.08 -10.08 -18.02
N ILE A 51 -10.53 -10.64 -16.90
CA ILE A 51 -9.65 -11.08 -15.82
C ILE A 51 -9.22 -12.52 -16.08
N VAL A 52 -7.92 -12.71 -16.25
CA VAL A 52 -7.31 -14.01 -16.56
C VAL A 52 -6.52 -14.54 -15.36
N HIS A 53 -5.89 -15.70 -15.50
CA HIS A 53 -5.08 -16.27 -14.42
C HIS A 53 -3.88 -15.40 -14.07
N PHE A 54 -3.56 -15.37 -12.78
CA PHE A 54 -2.36 -14.76 -12.22
C PHE A 54 -1.26 -15.81 -12.10
N VAL A 55 -0.02 -15.40 -12.34
CA VAL A 55 1.15 -16.25 -12.08
C VAL A 55 1.44 -16.21 -10.58
N VAL A 56 1.08 -17.29 -9.88
CA VAL A 56 1.28 -17.41 -8.43
C VAL A 56 2.65 -18.00 -8.12
N LYS A 57 3.57 -17.19 -7.58
CA LYS A 57 4.90 -17.61 -7.14
C LYS A 57 4.90 -18.34 -5.80
N GLY A 58 3.91 -18.05 -4.95
CA GLY A 58 3.78 -18.68 -3.65
C GLY A 58 2.46 -18.33 -2.97
N GLN A 59 1.92 -19.28 -2.22
CA GLN A 59 0.67 -19.12 -1.46
C GLN A 59 0.69 -19.92 -0.16
N PRO A 60 -0.06 -19.51 0.89
CA PRO A 60 -0.22 -20.29 2.10
C PRO A 60 -0.98 -21.59 1.85
N LYS A 61 -0.75 -22.59 2.71
CA LYS A 61 -1.41 -23.90 2.61
C LYS A 61 -2.93 -23.77 2.74
N GLY A 62 -3.67 -24.46 1.88
CA GLY A 62 -5.13 -24.50 1.92
C GLY A 62 -5.84 -23.28 1.35
N MET A 63 -5.10 -22.37 0.70
CA MET A 63 -5.66 -21.23 -0.04
C MET A 63 -5.32 -21.35 -1.52
N ASN A 64 -6.28 -21.03 -2.40
CA ASN A 64 -6.04 -20.86 -3.83
C ASN A 64 -5.97 -19.36 -4.14
N LEU A 65 -4.75 -18.80 -4.15
CA LEU A 65 -4.55 -17.35 -4.27
C LEU A 65 -5.06 -16.79 -5.61
N ASP A 66 -4.84 -17.52 -6.70
CA ASP A 66 -5.28 -17.10 -8.03
C ASP A 66 -6.80 -16.94 -8.09
N LYS A 67 -7.54 -17.96 -7.65
CA LYS A 67 -9.01 -17.92 -7.59
C LYS A 67 -9.50 -16.75 -6.72
N GLU A 68 -8.93 -16.58 -5.53
CA GLU A 68 -9.33 -15.50 -4.62
C GLU A 68 -9.06 -14.10 -5.21
N LEU A 69 -7.95 -13.92 -5.93
CA LEU A 69 -7.65 -12.67 -6.62
C LEU A 69 -8.64 -12.40 -7.74
N ARG A 70 -8.90 -13.38 -8.60
CA ARG A 70 -9.81 -13.24 -9.74
C ARG A 70 -11.24 -12.92 -9.26
N ASP A 71 -11.74 -13.67 -8.29
CA ASP A 71 -13.08 -13.46 -7.72
C ASP A 71 -13.19 -12.09 -7.04
N TYR A 72 -12.18 -11.71 -6.24
CA TYR A 72 -12.16 -10.42 -5.57
C TYR A 72 -12.15 -9.26 -6.56
N TRP A 73 -11.27 -9.29 -7.55
CA TRP A 73 -11.16 -8.21 -8.52
C TRP A 73 -12.36 -8.14 -9.47
N GLN A 74 -12.92 -9.29 -9.87
CA GLN A 74 -14.16 -9.30 -10.65
C GLN A 74 -15.26 -8.56 -9.90
N PHE A 75 -15.48 -8.91 -8.65
CA PHE A 75 -16.49 -8.28 -7.81
C PHE A 75 -16.21 -6.78 -7.65
N GLU A 76 -15.01 -6.39 -7.24
CA GLU A 76 -14.69 -5.00 -6.95
C GLU A 76 -14.67 -4.10 -8.19
N LEU A 77 -14.18 -4.60 -9.34
CA LEU A 77 -14.22 -3.85 -10.59
C LEU A 77 -15.67 -3.69 -11.08
N SER A 78 -16.50 -4.73 -10.98
CA SER A 78 -17.92 -4.64 -11.36
C SER A 78 -18.73 -3.62 -10.55
N LYS A 79 -18.22 -3.23 -9.37
CA LYS A 79 -18.82 -2.17 -8.54
C LYS A 79 -18.27 -0.78 -8.85
N ALA A 80 -17.07 -0.70 -9.43
CA ALA A 80 -16.37 0.55 -9.67
C ALA A 80 -16.53 1.08 -11.10
N THR A 81 -16.92 0.23 -12.05
CA THR A 81 -17.11 0.59 -13.46
C THR A 81 -18.39 -0.04 -14.02
N ASP A 82 -19.00 0.66 -14.99
CA ASP A 82 -20.14 0.16 -15.76
C ASP A 82 -19.72 -0.81 -16.89
N GLN A 83 -18.41 -1.00 -17.07
CA GLN A 83 -17.89 -1.95 -18.05
C GLN A 83 -18.19 -3.39 -17.70
N LYS A 84 -18.37 -4.20 -18.74
CA LYS A 84 -18.51 -5.65 -18.60
C LYS A 84 -17.18 -6.23 -18.10
N ILE A 85 -17.25 -6.99 -17.00
CA ILE A 85 -16.11 -7.71 -16.43
C ILE A 85 -16.32 -9.22 -16.63
N ALA A 86 -15.43 -9.87 -17.37
CA ALA A 86 -15.48 -11.30 -17.65
C ALA A 86 -14.30 -12.02 -16.97
N LEU A 87 -14.55 -13.22 -16.42
CA LEU A 87 -13.49 -14.14 -16.02
C LEU A 87 -13.19 -15.04 -17.20
N GLU A 88 -11.95 -15.04 -17.67
CA GLU A 88 -11.50 -15.87 -18.78
C GLU A 88 -10.49 -16.90 -18.27
N ASP A 89 -10.61 -18.14 -18.74
CA ASP A 89 -9.73 -19.26 -18.37
C ASP A 89 -8.51 -19.31 -19.29
N ILE A 90 -7.69 -18.25 -19.22
CA ILE A 90 -6.42 -18.16 -19.96
C ILE A 90 -5.29 -18.43 -18.97
N SER A 91 -4.64 -19.57 -19.14
CA SER A 91 -3.51 -19.99 -18.29
C SER A 91 -2.22 -19.26 -18.69
N ILE A 92 -1.53 -18.69 -17.71
CA ILE A 92 -0.23 -18.03 -17.88
C ILE A 92 0.81 -18.84 -17.11
N PRO A 93 1.56 -19.74 -17.76
CA PRO A 93 2.47 -20.62 -17.05
C PRO A 93 3.71 -19.87 -16.50
N GLU A 94 4.16 -18.81 -17.18
CA GLU A 94 5.38 -18.10 -16.83
C GLU A 94 5.25 -16.58 -16.94
N GLU A 95 6.02 -15.85 -16.14
CA GLU A 95 6.09 -14.38 -16.13
C GLU A 95 6.50 -13.80 -17.50
N ALA A 96 7.29 -14.53 -18.28
CA ALA A 96 7.74 -14.08 -19.60
C ALA A 96 6.57 -13.84 -20.57
N ILE A 97 5.51 -14.65 -20.47
CA ILE A 97 4.34 -14.59 -21.36
C ILE A 97 3.54 -13.31 -21.14
N ILE A 98 3.57 -12.72 -19.93
CA ILE A 98 2.90 -11.43 -19.66
C ILE A 98 3.43 -10.34 -20.60
N LYS A 99 4.71 -10.41 -20.99
CA LYS A 99 5.35 -9.44 -21.88
C LYS A 99 5.29 -9.83 -23.36
N ASP A 100 4.78 -11.02 -23.67
CA ASP A 100 4.65 -11.50 -25.05
C ASP A 100 3.40 -10.88 -25.69
N LYS A 101 3.63 -9.93 -26.62
CA LYS A 101 2.55 -9.22 -27.31
C LYS A 101 1.73 -10.15 -28.20
N ASP A 102 2.36 -11.13 -28.85
CA ASP A 102 1.70 -12.00 -29.83
C ASP A 102 0.76 -12.98 -29.13
N PHE A 103 1.15 -13.43 -27.93
CA PHE A 103 0.27 -14.19 -27.06
C PHE A 103 -1.05 -13.44 -26.82
N TRP A 104 -1.02 -12.19 -26.34
CA TRP A 104 -2.23 -11.43 -26.01
C TRP A 104 -3.11 -11.12 -27.21
N LYS A 105 -2.50 -10.79 -28.36
CA LYS A 105 -3.25 -10.56 -29.61
C LYS A 105 -4.04 -11.77 -30.06
N SER A 106 -3.48 -12.98 -29.86
CA SER A 106 -4.16 -14.22 -30.24
C SER A 106 -5.41 -14.53 -29.40
N GLN A 107 -5.51 -13.98 -28.17
CA GLN A 107 -6.57 -14.33 -27.22
C GLN A 107 -7.88 -13.54 -27.42
N ALA A 108 -7.85 -12.40 -28.11
CA ALA A 108 -9.05 -11.61 -28.38
C ALA A 108 -9.02 -10.92 -29.76
N PRO A 109 -9.12 -11.69 -30.86
CA PRO A 109 -8.96 -11.18 -32.22
C PRO A 109 -10.14 -10.32 -32.72
N GLN A 110 -11.29 -10.31 -32.02
CA GLN A 110 -12.54 -9.73 -32.52
C GLN A 110 -13.06 -8.55 -31.68
N SER A 111 -12.40 -8.20 -30.56
CA SER A 111 -12.88 -7.18 -29.62
C SER A 111 -11.72 -6.45 -28.98
N LYS A 112 -11.80 -5.12 -28.91
CA LYS A 112 -10.90 -4.28 -28.11
C LYS A 112 -11.22 -4.46 -26.62
N ALA A 113 -10.58 -5.44 -26.01
CA ALA A 113 -10.72 -5.81 -24.61
C ALA A 113 -9.46 -5.45 -23.82
N LEU A 114 -9.63 -5.27 -22.53
CA LEU A 114 -8.53 -5.03 -21.61
C LEU A 114 -8.28 -6.28 -20.77
N PHE A 115 -7.14 -6.94 -20.96
CA PHE A 115 -6.76 -8.06 -20.11
C PHE A 115 -6.21 -7.55 -18.78
N PHE A 116 -6.70 -8.15 -17.68
CA PHE A 116 -6.23 -7.88 -16.32
C PHE A 116 -5.62 -9.15 -15.72
N THR A 117 -4.33 -9.08 -15.42
CA THR A 117 -3.54 -10.19 -14.89
C THR A 117 -2.42 -9.69 -13.98
N GLY A 118 -1.64 -10.62 -13.44
CA GLY A 118 -0.43 -10.26 -12.74
C GLY A 118 0.36 -11.38 -12.11
N LEU A 119 1.37 -10.96 -11.36
CA LEU A 119 2.19 -11.82 -10.53
C LEU A 119 1.69 -11.71 -9.09
N ALA A 120 1.58 -12.85 -8.41
CA ALA A 120 1.14 -12.88 -7.03
C ALA A 120 2.04 -13.75 -6.16
N GLU A 121 2.44 -13.21 -5.01
CA GLU A 121 3.11 -13.96 -3.96
C GLU A 121 2.48 -13.62 -2.62
N TYR A 122 1.98 -14.63 -1.93
CA TYR A 122 1.42 -14.50 -0.59
C TYR A 122 2.12 -15.44 0.39
N LYS A 123 2.71 -14.85 1.43
CA LYS A 123 3.50 -15.57 2.44
C LYS A 123 2.85 -15.43 3.81
N GLU A 124 2.76 -16.56 4.51
CA GLU A 124 2.45 -16.64 5.94
C GLU A 124 3.71 -17.10 6.69
N GLU A 125 4.13 -16.29 7.67
CA GLU A 125 5.26 -16.56 8.54
C GLU A 125 4.81 -16.58 10.00
N VAL A 126 5.31 -17.53 10.79
CA VAL A 126 5.13 -17.54 12.25
C VAL A 126 6.43 -17.10 12.91
N ARG A 127 6.40 -15.95 13.60
CA ARG A 127 7.54 -15.41 14.32
C ARG A 127 7.34 -15.62 15.82
N LYS A 128 8.30 -16.31 16.45
CA LYS A 128 8.32 -16.59 17.88
C LYS A 128 9.35 -15.70 18.56
N ALA A 129 8.98 -15.06 19.67
CA ALA A 129 9.87 -14.23 20.46
C ALA A 129 9.67 -14.52 21.95
N LEU A 130 10.78 -14.57 22.69
CA LEU A 130 10.75 -14.66 24.15
C LEU A 130 10.57 -13.25 24.71
N LEU A 131 9.43 -13.01 25.37
CA LEU A 131 9.19 -11.77 26.09
C LEU A 131 9.78 -11.92 27.50
N ARG A 132 10.87 -11.21 27.77
CA ARG A 132 11.32 -10.97 29.15
C ARG A 132 10.53 -9.78 29.69
N ARG A 133 9.72 -10.01 30.73
CA ARG A 133 9.17 -8.90 31.51
C ARG A 133 10.32 -8.25 32.28
N GLU A 134 10.49 -6.94 32.13
CA GLU A 134 11.33 -6.18 33.04
C GLU A 134 10.75 -6.32 34.46
N LYS A 135 11.56 -6.83 35.38
CA LYS A 135 11.17 -6.93 36.80
C LYS A 135 10.97 -5.52 37.34
N ARG A 136 9.77 -5.22 37.85
CA ARG A 136 9.63 -4.11 38.80
C ARG A 136 10.38 -4.52 40.07
N GLN A 137 11.21 -3.61 40.57
CA GLN A 137 12.28 -3.90 41.54
C GLN A 137 11.78 -4.43 42.91
N PHE A 138 10.46 -4.50 43.14
CA PHE A 138 9.88 -4.76 44.47
C PHE A 138 8.66 -5.70 44.51
N GLU A 139 8.26 -6.34 43.42
CA GLU A 139 7.10 -7.25 43.44
C GLU A 139 7.46 -8.63 42.89
N ASP A 140 7.33 -9.62 43.76
CA ASP A 140 7.18 -11.06 43.50
C ASP A 140 8.42 -11.97 43.77
N PRO A 141 8.38 -12.86 44.79
CA PRO A 141 9.42 -13.88 45.03
C PRO A 141 9.38 -15.02 43.98
N PHE A 142 8.38 -15.10 43.11
CA PHE A 142 8.32 -16.09 42.04
C PHE A 142 9.02 -15.58 40.76
N GLN A 143 9.92 -16.40 40.20
CA GLN A 143 10.57 -16.08 38.93
C GLN A 143 9.54 -16.14 37.79
N SER A 144 9.23 -15.01 37.15
CA SER A 144 8.40 -15.02 35.94
C SER A 144 9.16 -15.76 34.83
N SER A 145 8.68 -16.92 34.42
CA SER A 145 9.21 -17.62 33.26
C SER A 145 9.01 -16.75 32.00
N PRO A 146 9.99 -16.72 31.07
CA PRO A 146 9.85 -15.95 29.84
C PRO A 146 8.62 -16.44 29.06
N GLN A 147 7.66 -15.55 28.81
CA GLN A 147 6.46 -15.89 28.04
C GLN A 147 6.81 -15.91 26.56
N LEU A 148 6.54 -17.02 25.90
CA LEU A 148 6.74 -17.16 24.46
C LEU A 148 5.58 -16.49 23.71
N ALA A 149 5.88 -15.37 23.06
CA ALA A 149 4.94 -14.71 22.16
C ALA A 149 5.10 -15.25 20.74
N GLU A 150 4.00 -15.72 20.17
CA GLU A 150 3.94 -16.14 18.77
C GLU A 150 3.09 -15.11 18.03
N ARG A 151 3.61 -14.60 16.92
CA ARG A 151 2.94 -13.63 16.07
C ARG A 151 2.93 -14.17 14.64
N LYS A 152 1.79 -14.03 13.97
CA LYS A 152 1.70 -14.35 12.54
C LYS A 152 1.98 -13.10 11.73
N PHE A 153 2.78 -13.25 10.68
CA PHE A 153 3.13 -12.19 9.76
C PHE A 153 2.71 -12.61 8.36
N PHE A 154 1.96 -11.75 7.70
CA PHE A 154 1.43 -11.99 6.37
C PHE A 154 1.99 -10.93 5.42
N SER A 155 2.51 -11.36 4.27
CA SER A 155 3.08 -10.49 3.23
C SER A 155 2.45 -10.82 1.89
N LEU A 156 1.80 -9.84 1.28
CA LEU A 156 1.23 -9.92 -0.06
C LEU A 156 2.05 -9.03 -1.00
N VAL A 157 2.67 -9.65 -2.00
CA VAL A 157 3.32 -8.97 -3.12
C VAL A 157 2.47 -9.22 -4.35
N LEU A 158 2.01 -8.14 -4.97
CA LEU A 158 1.23 -8.19 -6.21
C LEU A 158 1.89 -7.32 -7.24
N ASP A 159 1.94 -7.81 -8.47
CA ASP A 159 2.30 -7.01 -9.63
C ASP A 159 1.17 -7.07 -10.64
N LEU A 160 0.47 -5.96 -10.81
CA LEU A 160 -0.76 -5.88 -11.59
C LEU A 160 -0.50 -5.29 -12.97
N TYR A 161 -1.09 -5.89 -14.00
CA TYR A 161 -0.94 -5.51 -15.39
C TYR A 161 -2.31 -5.34 -16.04
N LEU A 162 -2.44 -4.25 -16.80
CA LEU A 162 -3.52 -4.07 -17.77
C LEU A 162 -2.90 -4.10 -19.16
N ILE A 163 -3.45 -4.94 -20.03
CA ILE A 163 -2.87 -5.23 -21.34
C ILE A 163 -3.95 -5.06 -22.41
N ASP A 164 -3.64 -4.25 -23.41
CA ASP A 164 -4.52 -3.98 -24.53
C ASP A 164 -4.55 -5.18 -25.48
N SER A 165 -5.74 -5.68 -25.84
CA SER A 165 -5.87 -6.88 -26.66
C SER A 165 -5.47 -6.70 -28.13
N GLU A 166 -5.58 -5.48 -28.69
CA GLU A 166 -5.28 -5.22 -30.09
C GLU A 166 -3.76 -5.12 -30.31
N THR A 167 -3.09 -4.43 -29.39
CA THR A 167 -1.65 -4.16 -29.49
C THR A 167 -0.80 -5.18 -28.73
N GLY A 168 -1.39 -5.89 -27.76
CA GLY A 168 -0.67 -6.72 -26.80
C GLY A 168 0.21 -5.92 -25.84
N GLU A 169 0.08 -4.59 -25.81
CA GLU A 169 0.92 -3.72 -25.00
C GLU A 169 0.40 -3.54 -23.59
N ILE A 170 1.34 -3.43 -22.65
CA ILE A 170 1.03 -3.16 -21.25
C ILE A 170 0.69 -1.67 -21.13
N VAL A 171 -0.60 -1.36 -21.01
CA VAL A 171 -1.10 0.02 -20.85
C VAL A 171 -1.02 0.50 -19.40
N ASN A 172 -0.99 -0.43 -18.44
CA ASN A 172 -0.75 -0.10 -17.04
C ASN A 172 0.02 -1.21 -16.33
N HIS A 173 0.96 -0.81 -15.48
CA HIS A 173 1.73 -1.72 -14.64
C HIS A 173 1.92 -1.12 -13.26
N ARG A 174 1.63 -1.89 -12.22
CA ARG A 174 1.83 -1.45 -10.84
C ARG A 174 2.14 -2.58 -9.87
N GLN A 175 3.25 -2.40 -9.17
CA GLN A 175 3.66 -3.28 -8.09
C GLN A 175 3.18 -2.77 -6.72
N PHE A 176 2.75 -3.72 -5.89
CA PHE A 176 2.30 -3.53 -4.52
C PHE A 176 3.00 -4.51 -3.59
N LYS A 177 3.31 -4.04 -2.39
CA LYS A 177 3.81 -4.85 -1.29
C LYS A 177 3.12 -4.41 -0.01
N GLU A 178 2.28 -5.28 0.53
CA GLU A 178 1.54 -5.04 1.76
C GLU A 178 1.92 -6.07 2.81
N ASN A 179 2.02 -5.61 4.05
CA ASN A 179 2.33 -6.46 5.19
C ASN A 179 1.27 -6.30 6.28
N HIS A 180 0.99 -7.39 6.98
CA HIS A 180 0.08 -7.41 8.12
C HIS A 180 0.65 -8.29 9.23
N LEU A 181 0.89 -7.67 10.38
CA LEU A 181 1.24 -8.37 11.60
C LEU A 181 -0.04 -8.66 12.39
N SER A 182 -0.32 -9.93 12.63
CA SER A 182 -1.42 -10.35 13.48
C SER A 182 -0.93 -10.68 14.89
N GLN A 183 -1.60 -10.11 15.88
CA GLN A 183 -1.47 -10.50 17.29
C GLN A 183 -2.35 -11.72 17.62
N ASN A 184 -3.38 -12.00 16.81
CA ASN A 184 -4.27 -13.13 17.02
C ASN A 184 -3.67 -14.39 16.39
N LYS A 185 -3.31 -15.37 17.23
CA LYS A 185 -2.72 -16.64 16.79
C LYS A 185 -3.64 -17.44 15.86
N ASN A 186 -4.95 -17.27 15.98
CA ASN A 186 -5.95 -18.00 15.20
C ASN A 186 -6.34 -17.28 13.91
N GLN A 187 -5.71 -16.14 13.59
CA GLN A 187 -6.00 -15.45 12.34
C GLN A 187 -5.61 -16.34 11.15
N THR A 188 -6.57 -16.48 10.23
CA THR A 188 -6.43 -17.28 9.02
C THR A 188 -5.78 -16.47 7.90
N ALA A 189 -5.15 -17.17 6.95
CA ALA A 189 -4.59 -16.56 5.76
C ALA A 189 -5.63 -15.78 4.94
N TYR A 190 -6.88 -16.26 4.89
CA TYR A 190 -8.01 -15.59 4.23
C TYR A 190 -8.33 -14.21 4.82
N PHE A 191 -8.46 -14.12 6.15
CA PHE A 191 -8.78 -12.85 6.79
C PHE A 191 -7.65 -11.83 6.65
N ALA A 192 -6.39 -12.29 6.79
CA ALA A 192 -5.24 -11.44 6.54
C ALA A 192 -5.14 -11.01 5.06
N PHE A 193 -5.44 -11.89 4.11
CA PHE A 193 -5.48 -11.57 2.68
C PHE A 193 -6.48 -10.44 2.41
N PHE A 194 -7.70 -10.54 2.93
CA PHE A 194 -8.73 -9.51 2.76
C PHE A 194 -8.24 -8.12 3.24
N ASN A 195 -7.61 -8.06 4.41
CA ASN A 195 -7.06 -6.80 4.93
C ASN A 195 -5.93 -6.23 4.05
N LEU A 196 -5.13 -7.10 3.43
CA LEU A 196 -4.03 -6.71 2.56
C LEU A 196 -4.56 -6.24 1.19
N ILE A 197 -5.44 -7.01 0.57
CA ILE A 197 -5.98 -6.71 -0.77
C ILE A 197 -6.87 -5.45 -0.75
N GLN A 198 -7.54 -5.14 0.36
CA GLN A 198 -8.26 -3.87 0.50
C GLN A 198 -7.32 -2.65 0.41
N LYS A 199 -6.12 -2.73 0.99
CA LYS A 199 -5.12 -1.65 0.86
C LYS A 199 -4.61 -1.52 -0.57
N VAL A 200 -4.40 -2.66 -1.25
CA VAL A 200 -4.03 -2.68 -2.66
C VAL A 200 -5.13 -2.06 -3.51
N LYS A 201 -6.39 -2.45 -3.32
CA LYS A 201 -7.58 -1.89 -3.99
C LYS A 201 -7.62 -0.38 -3.87
N GLN A 202 -7.52 0.18 -2.66
CA GLN A 202 -7.57 1.62 -2.45
C GLN A 202 -6.50 2.38 -3.24
N LYS A 203 -5.29 1.82 -3.35
CA LYS A 203 -4.19 2.44 -4.10
C LYS A 203 -4.37 2.26 -5.61
N PHE A 204 -4.79 1.09 -6.04
CA PHE A 204 -4.99 0.75 -7.45
C PHE A 204 -6.17 1.51 -8.06
N PHE A 205 -7.32 1.53 -7.39
CA PHE A 205 -8.53 2.21 -7.88
C PHE A 205 -8.34 3.72 -7.96
N ARG A 206 -7.63 4.31 -7.00
CA ARG A 206 -7.29 5.74 -7.05
C ARG A 206 -6.48 6.10 -8.31
N GLN A 207 -5.71 5.17 -8.85
CA GLN A 207 -4.94 5.38 -10.06
C GLN A 207 -5.80 5.16 -11.32
N LEU A 208 -6.64 4.13 -11.31
CA LEU A 208 -7.48 3.78 -12.47
C LEU A 208 -8.65 4.75 -12.67
N PHE A 209 -9.39 5.02 -11.62
CA PHE A 209 -10.63 5.82 -11.66
C PHE A 209 -10.41 7.27 -11.18
N GLY A 210 -9.17 7.59 -10.80
CA GLY A 210 -8.86 8.87 -10.18
C GLY A 210 -9.35 8.92 -8.74
N GLY A 211 -9.22 10.10 -8.13
CA GLY A 211 -9.70 10.34 -6.78
C GLY A 211 -9.09 11.58 -6.15
N GLU A 212 -9.58 11.93 -4.97
CA GLU A 212 -9.12 13.10 -4.23
C GLU A 212 -7.93 12.74 -3.34
N ARG A 213 -6.82 13.47 -3.51
CA ARG A 213 -5.71 13.42 -2.55
C ARG A 213 -5.81 14.61 -1.62
N ILE A 214 -6.21 14.34 -0.38
CA ILE A 214 -6.06 15.28 0.71
C ILE A 214 -4.56 15.37 1.05
N GLN A 215 -3.95 16.53 0.81
CA GLN A 215 -2.61 16.84 1.29
C GLN A 215 -2.70 17.89 2.40
N GLU A 216 -2.09 17.57 3.54
CA GLU A 216 -1.82 18.56 4.57
C GLU A 216 -0.44 19.18 4.30
N ARG A 217 -0.40 20.48 4.05
CA ARG A 217 0.84 21.24 3.88
C ARG A 217 0.96 22.30 4.95
N TYR A 218 2.18 22.51 5.43
CA TYR A 218 2.51 23.59 6.34
C TYR A 218 3.16 24.71 5.53
N LEU A 219 2.50 25.87 5.49
CA LEU A 219 3.13 27.09 4.98
C LEU A 219 3.88 27.76 6.12
N ILE A 220 5.18 27.94 5.94
CA ILE A 220 6.00 28.78 6.81
C ILE A 220 5.75 30.22 6.38
N ARG A 221 5.31 31.06 7.32
CA ARG A 221 5.08 32.49 7.10
C ARG A 221 6.25 33.32 7.61
#